data_AF-A0A2W7MN55-F1
#
_entry.id   AF-A0A2W7MN55-F1
#
_cell.length_a   1.000
_cell.length_b   1.000
_cell.length_c   1.000
_cell.angle_alpha   90.00
_cell.angle_beta   90.00
_cell.angle_gamma   90.00
#
_symmetry.space_group_name_H-M   'P 1'
#
loop_
_entity.id
_entity.type
_entity.pdbx_description
1 polymer ?
#
loop_
_entity_poly.entity_id
_entity_poly.type
_entity_poly.pdbx_seq_one_letter_code
_entity_poly.pdbx_strand_id
1 'polypeptide(L)'
;MFCIKCGSDLEEGDNFCKACGKKVTVKSEPSVENITQEKNEEHLLRLFIGEKKQDYYLQKWTKGKNSWNWAAFFLAFLWLGYRKMYKYIFLFLGIFLIIDLAVSILGIDDTVLNNVIGIAVAVTLGISGNNLYRQHALKKIRESMEMNNNDNDILQEEIKIRGGGSWLGVLVAVGLLVGYVLIALGIFTFIPTFNDHSETKNVDSAIQQIATTEKNKLILKLKLLILSKRTCRHLKMKI
;
A
#
# COMPACT_ATOMS: atom_id res chain seq x y z
N MET A 1 28.31 -15.58 -40.79
CA MET A 1 27.43 -16.72 -40.37
C MET A 1 26.91 -17.41 -41.63
N PHE A 2 26.51 -18.69 -41.59
CA PHE A 2 26.05 -19.41 -42.79
C PHE A 2 24.55 -19.73 -42.73
N CYS A 3 23.87 -19.69 -43.88
CA CYS A 3 22.46 -20.03 -43.96
C CYS A 3 22.23 -21.53 -43.74
N ILE A 4 21.42 -21.88 -42.73
CA ILE A 4 21.07 -23.28 -42.41
C ILE A 4 20.26 -24.02 -43.50
N LYS A 5 19.84 -23.34 -44.57
CA LYS A 5 19.09 -23.98 -45.68
C LYS A 5 19.95 -24.17 -46.93
N CYS A 6 20.82 -23.22 -47.27
CA CYS A 6 21.57 -23.25 -48.53
C CYS A 6 23.09 -23.09 -48.36
N GLY A 7 23.58 -22.88 -47.15
CA GLY A 7 25.00 -22.78 -46.85
C GLY A 7 25.69 -21.50 -47.33
N SER A 8 24.96 -20.51 -47.87
CA SER A 8 25.56 -19.25 -48.30
C SER A 8 25.98 -18.40 -47.11
N ASP A 9 27.00 -17.57 -47.31
CA ASP A 9 27.41 -16.53 -46.37
C ASP A 9 26.28 -15.54 -46.08
N LEU A 10 26.16 -15.15 -44.82
CA LEU A 10 25.23 -14.15 -44.29
C LEU A 10 26.04 -13.04 -43.60
N GLU A 11 25.66 -11.79 -43.89
CA GLU A 11 26.25 -10.59 -43.29
C GLU A 11 25.55 -10.27 -41.95
N GLU A 12 26.28 -9.61 -41.06
CA GLU A 12 25.79 -9.25 -39.73
C GLU A 12 24.61 -8.26 -39.84
N GLY A 13 23.42 -8.67 -39.41
CA GLY A 13 22.17 -7.90 -39.53
C GLY A 13 21.21 -8.35 -40.65
N ASP A 14 21.55 -9.37 -41.44
CA ASP A 14 20.64 -9.90 -42.46
C ASP A 14 19.38 -10.54 -41.84
N ASN A 15 18.20 -9.99 -42.15
CA ASN A 15 16.91 -10.56 -41.74
C ASN A 15 16.51 -11.80 -42.57
N PHE A 16 17.03 -11.90 -43.79
CA PHE A 16 16.75 -12.97 -44.75
C PHE A 16 18.02 -13.32 -45.52
N CYS A 17 18.19 -14.60 -45.81
CA CYS A 17 19.29 -15.07 -46.64
C CYS A 17 19.14 -14.55 -48.07
N LYS A 18 20.10 -13.75 -48.55
CA LYS A 18 20.12 -13.17 -49.90
C LYS A 18 20.10 -14.24 -51.01
N ALA A 19 20.63 -15.45 -50.76
CA ALA A 19 20.67 -16.54 -51.75
C ALA A 19 19.38 -17.40 -51.82
N CYS A 20 18.77 -17.78 -50.69
CA CYS A 20 17.63 -18.73 -50.68
C CYS A 20 16.33 -18.19 -50.08
N GLY A 21 16.32 -16.92 -49.63
CA GLY A 21 15.17 -16.24 -49.06
C GLY A 21 14.73 -16.72 -47.67
N LYS A 22 15.45 -17.65 -47.03
CA LYS A 22 15.09 -18.12 -45.67
C LYS A 22 15.32 -17.02 -44.64
N LYS A 23 14.32 -16.78 -43.80
CA LYS A 23 14.43 -15.86 -42.67
C LYS A 23 15.54 -16.32 -41.73
N VAL A 24 16.48 -15.43 -41.44
CA VAL A 24 17.59 -15.71 -40.53
C VAL A 24 17.06 -15.47 -39.12
N THR A 25 16.77 -16.56 -38.41
CA THR A 25 16.53 -16.49 -36.97
C THR A 25 17.89 -16.45 -36.29
N VAL A 26 18.43 -15.26 -36.10
CA VAL A 26 19.58 -15.05 -35.20
C VAL A 26 19.07 -15.36 -33.80
N LYS A 27 19.25 -16.61 -33.33
CA LYS A 27 19.37 -16.84 -31.89
C LYS A 27 20.71 -16.24 -31.54
N SER A 28 20.72 -15.04 -30.99
CA SER A 28 21.95 -14.48 -30.43
C SER A 28 22.44 -15.47 -29.37
N GLU A 29 23.51 -16.20 -29.68
CA GLU A 29 24.27 -16.88 -28.65
C GLU A 29 24.66 -15.81 -27.62
N PRO A 30 24.37 -16.00 -26.33
CA PRO A 30 24.69 -15.01 -25.33
C PRO A 30 26.20 -14.78 -25.36
N SER A 31 26.62 -13.53 -25.58
CA SER A 31 28.03 -13.17 -25.57
C SER A 31 28.64 -13.52 -24.20
N VAL A 32 29.90 -13.94 -24.20
CA VAL A 32 30.65 -14.38 -23.00
C VAL A 32 30.59 -13.32 -21.88
N GLU A 33 30.55 -12.04 -22.24
CA GLU A 33 30.42 -10.91 -21.32
C GLU A 33 29.06 -10.89 -20.60
N ASN A 34 27.94 -11.13 -21.31
CA ASN A 34 26.61 -11.21 -20.71
C ASN A 34 26.50 -12.42 -19.76
N ILE A 35 27.08 -13.56 -20.12
CA ILE A 35 27.11 -14.75 -19.26
C ILE A 35 27.89 -14.48 -17.97
N THR A 36 29.01 -13.75 -18.06
CA THR A 36 29.86 -13.42 -16.92
C THR A 36 29.17 -12.43 -15.98
N GLN A 37 28.51 -11.42 -16.53
CA GLN A 37 27.72 -10.45 -15.76
C GLN A 37 26.54 -11.10 -15.05
N GLU A 38 25.78 -11.96 -15.74
CA GLU A 38 24.64 -12.67 -15.16
C GLU A 38 25.07 -13.57 -13.99
N LYS A 39 26.16 -14.33 -14.17
CA LYS A 39 26.73 -15.16 -13.10
C LYS A 39 27.22 -14.33 -11.90
N ASN A 40 27.83 -13.18 -12.16
CA ASN A 40 28.28 -12.29 -11.09
C ASN A 40 27.10 -11.69 -10.32
N GLU A 41 26.05 -11.21 -11.02
CA GLU A 41 24.83 -10.72 -10.36
C GLU A 41 24.18 -11.81 -9.50
N GLU A 42 24.05 -13.03 -10.03
CA GLU A 42 23.51 -14.15 -9.27
C GLU A 42 24.32 -14.43 -7.99
N HIS A 43 25.66 -14.46 -8.10
CA HIS A 43 26.55 -14.64 -6.94
C HIS A 43 26.33 -13.57 -5.87
N LEU A 44 26.30 -12.30 -6.26
CA LEU A 44 26.06 -11.19 -5.32
C LEU A 44 24.66 -11.25 -4.70
N LEU A 45 23.65 -11.67 -5.47
CA LEU A 45 22.30 -11.90 -4.95
C LEU A 45 22.27 -13.05 -3.93
N ARG A 46 22.98 -14.15 -4.18
CA ARG A 46 23.10 -15.28 -3.23
C ARG A 46 23.71 -14.81 -1.90
N LEU A 47 24.75 -13.99 -1.96
CA LEU A 47 25.36 -13.38 -0.78
C LEU A 47 24.34 -12.49 -0.03
N PHE A 48 23.60 -11.65 -0.75
CA PHE A 48 22.60 -10.76 -0.15
C PHE A 48 21.41 -11.50 0.46
N ILE A 49 20.94 -12.59 -0.15
CA ILE A 49 19.80 -13.37 0.35
C ILE A 49 20.11 -14.02 1.72
N GLY A 50 21.36 -14.46 1.89
CA GLY A 50 21.83 -15.31 2.98
C GLY A 50 21.74 -16.80 2.66
N GLU A 51 22.53 -17.62 3.35
CA GLU A 51 22.82 -19.03 3.02
C GLU A 51 21.59 -19.93 2.88
N LYS A 52 20.56 -19.73 3.71
CA LYS A 52 19.46 -20.72 3.88
C LYS A 52 18.39 -20.71 2.79
N LYS A 53 18.21 -19.62 2.05
CA LYS A 53 17.05 -19.41 1.16
C LYS A 53 17.44 -18.94 -0.25
N GLN A 54 18.70 -19.11 -0.64
CA GLN A 54 19.21 -18.68 -1.95
C GLN A 54 18.39 -19.25 -3.10
N ASP A 55 18.31 -20.57 -3.21
CA ASP A 55 17.63 -21.23 -4.32
C ASP A 55 16.13 -20.94 -4.35
N TYR A 56 15.51 -20.78 -3.17
CA TYR A 56 14.11 -20.39 -3.07
C TYR A 56 13.86 -19.05 -3.78
N TYR A 57 14.66 -18.03 -3.50
CA TYR A 57 14.46 -16.70 -4.09
C TYR A 57 14.85 -16.67 -5.57
N LEU A 58 15.99 -17.27 -5.93
CA LEU A 58 16.44 -17.32 -7.32
C LEU A 58 15.42 -18.02 -8.22
N GLN A 59 14.93 -19.19 -7.82
CA GLN A 59 13.88 -19.90 -8.56
C GLN A 59 12.57 -19.10 -8.64
N LYS A 60 12.23 -18.32 -7.62
CA LYS A 60 11.01 -17.49 -7.65
C LYS A 60 11.16 -16.30 -8.61
N TRP A 61 12.37 -15.77 -8.76
CA TRP A 61 12.64 -14.63 -9.64
C TRP A 61 12.70 -15.02 -11.12
N THR A 62 13.05 -16.28 -11.45
CA THR A 62 12.96 -16.76 -12.84
C THR A 62 11.51 -16.83 -13.35
N LYS A 63 10.52 -16.90 -12.45
CA LYS A 63 9.08 -16.87 -12.79
C LYS A 63 8.56 -15.46 -13.14
N GLY A 64 9.42 -14.44 -13.07
CA GLY A 64 9.09 -13.06 -13.38
C GLY A 64 8.72 -12.22 -12.16
N LYS A 65 7.96 -11.14 -12.40
CA LYS A 65 7.66 -10.12 -11.38
C LYS A 65 6.67 -10.57 -10.31
N ASN A 66 5.86 -11.58 -10.61
CA ASN A 66 4.81 -12.05 -9.71
C ASN A 66 5.09 -13.50 -9.32
N SER A 67 5.25 -13.75 -8.01
CA SER A 67 5.36 -15.10 -7.49
C SER A 67 4.91 -15.13 -6.03
N TRP A 68 4.08 -16.11 -5.69
CA TRP A 68 3.49 -16.21 -4.36
C TRP A 68 4.56 -16.38 -3.26
N ASN A 69 4.43 -15.57 -2.21
CA ASN A 69 5.22 -15.55 -1.00
C ASN A 69 4.31 -15.62 0.23
N TRP A 70 4.29 -16.79 0.87
CA TRP A 70 3.48 -17.04 2.06
C TRP A 70 3.86 -16.17 3.26
N ALA A 71 5.15 -15.91 3.47
CA ALA A 71 5.60 -15.11 4.59
C ALA A 71 5.20 -13.64 4.42
N ALA A 72 5.30 -13.10 3.21
CA ALA A 72 4.86 -11.74 2.91
C ALA A 72 3.33 -11.59 3.01
N PHE A 73 2.56 -12.64 2.70
CA PHE A 73 1.10 -12.63 2.85
C PHE A 73 0.67 -12.63 4.32
N PHE A 74 1.10 -13.62 5.12
CA PHE A 74 0.65 -13.76 6.50
C PHE A 74 1.34 -12.81 7.49
N LEU A 75 2.60 -12.46 7.22
CA LEU A 75 3.44 -11.69 8.15
C LEU A 75 3.82 -10.30 7.61
N ALA A 76 3.29 -9.90 6.44
CA ALA A 76 3.37 -8.55 5.83
C ALA A 76 4.55 -7.68 6.33
N PHE A 77 4.30 -6.74 7.25
CA PHE A 77 5.29 -5.81 7.77
C PHE A 77 6.42 -6.47 8.57
N LEU A 78 6.15 -7.57 9.27
CA LEU A 78 7.18 -8.35 9.97
C LEU A 78 8.14 -9.01 8.98
N TRP A 79 7.62 -9.51 7.85
CA TRP A 79 8.47 -10.04 6.78
C TRP A 79 9.31 -8.94 6.12
N LEU A 80 8.71 -7.76 5.87
CA LEU A 80 9.45 -6.59 5.39
C LEU A 80 10.57 -6.18 6.36
N GLY A 81 10.28 -6.15 7.67
CA GLY A 81 11.24 -5.86 8.73
C GLY A 81 12.37 -6.88 8.80
N TYR A 82 12.02 -8.17 8.78
CA TYR A 82 12.98 -9.27 8.74
C TYR A 82 13.95 -9.15 7.56
N ARG A 83 13.48 -8.69 6.39
CA ARG A 83 14.30 -8.46 5.19
C ARG A 83 14.87 -7.04 5.09
N LYS A 84 14.80 -6.25 6.18
CA LYS A 84 15.35 -4.88 6.31
C LYS A 84 14.79 -3.87 5.29
N MET A 85 13.55 -4.08 4.86
CA MET A 85 12.86 -3.28 3.84
C MET A 85 12.03 -2.14 4.45
N TYR A 86 12.62 -1.37 5.38
CA TYR A 86 11.90 -0.38 6.20
C TYR A 86 11.26 0.75 5.40
N LYS A 87 11.84 1.14 4.26
CA LYS A 87 11.26 2.16 3.36
C LYS A 87 9.82 1.83 2.97
N TYR A 88 9.53 0.56 2.68
CA TYR A 88 8.20 0.14 2.29
C TYR A 88 7.23 0.12 3.48
N ILE A 89 7.71 -0.22 4.68
CA ILE A 89 6.91 -0.10 5.91
C ILE A 89 6.47 1.35 6.10
N PHE A 90 7.40 2.31 6.08
CA PHE A 90 7.06 3.73 6.20
C PHE A 90 6.11 4.21 5.11
N LEU A 91 6.28 3.76 3.87
CA LEU A 91 5.37 4.12 2.77
C LEU A 91 3.94 3.65 3.05
N PHE A 92 3.75 2.38 3.41
CA PHE A 92 2.42 1.84 3.71
C PHE A 92 1.79 2.50 4.94
N LEU A 93 2.55 2.66 6.03
CA LEU A 93 2.04 3.32 7.24
C LEU A 93 1.68 4.79 6.99
N GLY A 94 2.47 5.50 6.18
CA GLY A 94 2.15 6.87 5.78
C GLY A 94 0.86 6.95 4.96
N ILE A 95 0.66 6.02 4.01
CA ILE A 95 -0.58 5.94 3.23
C ILE A 95 -1.78 5.64 4.15
N PHE A 96 -1.64 4.69 5.07
CA PHE A 96 -2.70 4.37 6.04
C PHE A 96 -3.06 5.56 6.90
N LEU A 97 -2.08 6.28 7.46
CA LEU A 97 -2.34 7.49 8.24
C LEU A 97 -3.08 8.57 7.44
N ILE A 98 -2.77 8.74 6.15
CA ILE A 98 -3.48 9.69 5.29
C ILE A 98 -4.94 9.25 5.09
N ILE A 99 -5.18 7.95 4.90
CA ILE A 99 -6.52 7.38 4.76
C ILE A 99 -7.31 7.55 6.07
N ASP A 100 -6.72 7.18 7.21
CA ASP A 100 -7.33 7.29 8.54
C ASP A 100 -7.71 8.74 8.84
N LEU A 101 -6.82 9.69 8.53
CA LEU A 101 -7.09 11.12 8.67
C LEU A 101 -8.26 11.57 7.79
N ALA A 102 -8.28 11.16 6.52
CA ALA A 102 -9.36 11.53 5.58
C ALA A 102 -10.72 10.97 6.02
N VAL A 103 -10.74 9.69 6.43
CA VAL A 103 -11.92 9.01 6.95
C VAL A 103 -12.44 9.69 8.22
N SER A 104 -11.55 9.97 9.18
CA SER A 104 -11.89 10.61 10.45
C SER A 104 -12.52 11.99 10.23
N ILE A 105 -11.93 12.79 9.34
CA ILE A 105 -12.48 14.10 8.96
C ILE A 105 -13.88 13.95 8.34
N LEU A 106 -14.04 13.03 7.39
CA LEU A 106 -15.30 12.83 6.65
C LEU A 106 -16.40 12.10 7.46
N GLY A 107 -16.06 11.49 8.61
CA GLY A 107 -17.00 10.74 9.44
C GLY A 107 -17.60 9.51 8.74
N ILE A 108 -16.81 8.81 7.94
CA ILE A 108 -17.22 7.59 7.21
C ILE A 108 -17.02 6.36 8.11
N ASP A 109 -17.98 5.42 8.13
CA ASP A 109 -17.75 4.09 8.74
C ASP A 109 -16.71 3.33 7.91
N ASP A 110 -15.57 3.07 8.53
CA ASP A 110 -14.37 2.53 7.91
C ASP A 110 -14.11 1.07 8.26
N THR A 111 -14.97 0.44 9.05
CA THR A 111 -14.76 -0.93 9.54
C THR A 111 -14.56 -1.91 8.39
N VAL A 112 -15.42 -1.84 7.37
CA VAL A 112 -15.32 -2.70 6.17
C VAL A 112 -14.14 -2.30 5.30
N LEU A 113 -13.92 -0.99 5.14
CA LEU A 113 -12.85 -0.44 4.31
C LEU A 113 -11.46 -0.87 4.81
N ASN A 114 -11.22 -0.78 6.11
CA ASN A 114 -9.96 -1.15 6.76
C ASN A 114 -9.63 -2.63 6.57
N ASN A 115 -10.63 -3.51 6.73
CA ASN A 115 -10.45 -4.95 6.51
C ASN A 115 -10.11 -5.26 5.04
N VAL A 116 -10.80 -4.62 4.10
CA VAL A 116 -10.55 -4.80 2.66
C VAL A 116 -9.16 -4.32 2.29
N ILE A 117 -8.74 -3.14 2.78
CA ILE A 117 -7.41 -2.59 2.55
C ILE A 117 -6.33 -3.52 3.12
N GLY A 118 -6.51 -4.00 4.35
CA GLY A 118 -5.57 -4.92 4.99
C GLY A 118 -5.37 -6.21 4.19
N ILE A 119 -6.46 -6.84 3.74
CA ILE A 119 -6.42 -8.03 2.89
C ILE A 119 -5.78 -7.71 1.53
N ALA A 120 -6.13 -6.59 0.91
CA ALA A 120 -5.58 -6.19 -0.37
C ALA A 120 -4.06 -5.98 -0.29
N VAL A 121 -3.56 -5.35 0.78
CA VAL A 121 -2.12 -5.17 1.02
C VAL A 121 -1.44 -6.51 1.27
N ALA A 122 -2.02 -7.39 2.09
CA ALA A 122 -1.49 -8.72 2.33
C ALA A 122 -1.38 -9.54 1.04
N VAL A 123 -2.43 -9.57 0.22
CA VAL A 123 -2.44 -10.26 -1.09
C VAL A 123 -1.42 -9.64 -2.03
N THR A 124 -1.34 -8.31 -2.10
CA THR A 124 -0.38 -7.60 -2.95
C THR A 124 1.06 -7.95 -2.57
N LEU A 125 1.38 -7.95 -1.27
CA LEU A 125 2.67 -8.40 -0.76
C LEU A 125 2.90 -9.90 -1.00
N GLY A 126 1.86 -10.72 -0.90
CA GLY A 126 1.92 -12.14 -1.23
C GLY A 126 2.31 -12.39 -2.70
N ILE A 127 1.73 -11.63 -3.64
CA ILE A 127 1.98 -11.78 -5.08
C ILE A 127 3.32 -11.17 -5.50
N SER A 128 3.63 -9.97 -4.99
CA SER A 128 4.75 -9.15 -5.48
C SER A 128 5.97 -9.15 -4.55
N GLY A 129 5.84 -9.66 -3.33
CA GLY A 129 6.84 -9.53 -2.27
C GLY A 129 8.21 -10.06 -2.68
N ASN A 130 8.28 -11.20 -3.36
CA ASN A 130 9.57 -11.74 -3.84
C ASN A 130 10.27 -10.76 -4.78
N ASN A 131 9.55 -10.15 -5.73
CA ASN A 131 10.11 -9.20 -6.68
C ASN A 131 10.45 -7.85 -6.01
N LEU A 132 9.64 -7.41 -5.05
CA LEU A 132 9.94 -6.24 -4.23
C LEU A 132 11.26 -6.43 -3.47
N TYR A 133 11.48 -7.62 -2.89
CA TYR A 133 12.74 -7.98 -2.27
C TYR A 133 13.90 -8.07 -3.28
N ARG A 134 13.67 -8.56 -4.51
CA ARG A 134 14.70 -8.55 -5.58
C ARG A 134 15.17 -7.13 -5.88
N GLN A 135 14.24 -6.21 -6.10
CA GLN A 135 14.56 -4.81 -6.41
C GLN A 135 15.32 -4.15 -5.27
N HIS A 136 14.91 -4.42 -4.03
CA HIS A 136 15.63 -3.97 -2.84
C HIS A 136 17.07 -4.51 -2.82
N ALA A 137 17.25 -5.81 -3.05
CA ALA A 137 18.57 -6.46 -3.09
C ALA A 137 19.47 -5.86 -4.16
N LEU A 138 19.00 -5.79 -5.41
CA LEU A 138 19.75 -5.22 -6.52
C LEU A 138 20.15 -3.76 -6.27
N LYS A 139 19.25 -2.97 -5.69
CA LYS A 139 19.55 -1.59 -5.32
C LYS A 139 20.66 -1.53 -4.27
N LYS A 140 20.60 -2.36 -3.23
CA LYS A 140 21.61 -2.37 -2.16
C LYS A 140 22.96 -2.90 -2.61
N ILE A 141 22.97 -3.91 -3.48
CA ILE A 141 24.20 -4.41 -4.11
C ILE A 141 24.83 -3.32 -4.98
N ARG A 142 24.04 -2.61 -5.80
CA ARG A 142 24.55 -1.49 -6.61
C ARG A 142 25.17 -0.38 -5.76
N GLU A 143 24.48 0.04 -4.70
CA GLU A 143 25.01 1.03 -3.75
C GLU A 143 26.35 0.55 -3.16
N SER A 144 26.46 -0.72 -2.75
CA SER A 144 27.71 -1.29 -2.22
C SER A 144 28.84 -1.37 -3.23
N MET A 145 28.54 -1.68 -4.50
CA MET A 145 29.54 -1.68 -5.57
C MET A 145 30.09 -0.28 -5.86
N GLU A 146 29.24 0.75 -5.79
CA GLU A 146 29.65 2.14 -5.99
C GLU A 146 30.56 2.65 -4.86
N MET A 147 30.38 2.18 -3.62
CA MET A 147 31.21 2.60 -2.48
C MET A 147 32.52 1.84 -2.33
N ASN A 148 32.58 0.56 -2.76
CA ASN A 148 33.74 -0.33 -2.53
C ASN A 148 34.31 -0.91 -3.83
N ASN A 149 34.34 -0.13 -4.91
CA ASN A 149 34.71 -0.59 -6.24
C ASN A 149 36.13 -1.19 -6.37
N ASN A 150 37.00 -0.99 -5.39
CA ASN A 150 38.41 -1.41 -5.43
C ASN A 150 38.72 -2.64 -4.56
N ASP A 151 37.78 -3.14 -3.74
CA ASP A 151 38.02 -4.27 -2.84
C ASP A 151 36.83 -5.24 -2.84
N ASN A 152 37.04 -6.40 -3.47
CA ASN A 152 36.01 -7.43 -3.61
C ASN A 152 35.66 -8.11 -2.29
N ASP A 153 36.60 -8.25 -1.34
CA ASP A 153 36.35 -8.95 -0.09
C ASP A 153 35.51 -8.08 0.83
N ILE A 154 35.85 -6.79 0.94
CA ILE A 154 35.05 -5.79 1.67
C ILE A 154 33.65 -5.66 1.07
N LEU A 155 33.54 -5.61 -0.27
CA LEU A 155 32.26 -5.56 -0.96
C LEU A 155 31.36 -6.75 -0.59
N GLN A 156 31.89 -7.97 -0.65
CA GLN A 156 31.12 -9.17 -0.34
C GLN A 156 30.70 -9.22 1.13
N GLU A 157 31.57 -8.80 2.05
CA GLU A 157 31.24 -8.70 3.47
C GLU A 157 30.11 -7.67 3.70
N GLU A 158 30.20 -6.49 3.09
CA GLU A 158 29.15 -5.48 3.23
C GLU A 158 27.80 -5.95 2.68
N ILE A 159 27.80 -6.64 1.53
CA ILE A 159 26.58 -7.21 0.93
C ILE A 159 25.92 -8.21 1.89
N LYS A 160 26.71 -9.07 2.55
CA LYS A 160 26.19 -10.02 3.56
C LYS A 160 25.57 -9.29 4.75
N ILE A 161 26.23 -8.24 5.26
CA ILE A 161 25.75 -7.45 6.41
C ILE A 161 24.47 -6.67 6.06
N ARG A 162 24.40 -6.06 4.87
CA ARG A 162 23.22 -5.32 4.40
C ARG A 162 22.05 -6.25 4.08
N GLY A 163 22.35 -7.44 3.59
CA GLY A 163 21.39 -8.48 3.28
C GLY A 163 20.95 -9.33 4.49
N GLY A 164 20.58 -10.57 4.21
CA GLY A 164 20.19 -11.57 5.20
C GLY A 164 18.83 -11.30 5.87
N GLY A 165 18.54 -12.10 6.89
CA GLY A 165 17.40 -11.92 7.77
C GLY A 165 17.80 -11.25 9.08
N SER A 166 16.92 -10.44 9.68
CA SER A 166 17.19 -9.74 10.94
C SER A 166 16.00 -9.80 11.90
N TRP A 167 16.18 -10.46 13.04
CA TRP A 167 15.21 -10.42 14.13
C TRP A 167 15.09 -9.04 14.77
N LEU A 168 16.19 -8.27 14.82
CA LEU A 168 16.12 -6.87 15.23
C LEU A 168 15.22 -6.06 14.28
N GLY A 169 15.28 -6.35 12.97
CA GLY A 169 14.38 -5.74 12.01
C GLY A 169 12.90 -6.09 12.20
N VAL A 170 12.60 -7.29 12.71
CA VAL A 170 11.24 -7.66 13.15
C VAL A 170 10.80 -6.80 14.33
N LEU A 171 11.67 -6.63 15.35
CA LEU A 171 11.37 -5.79 16.51
C LEU A 171 11.13 -4.32 16.11
N VAL A 172 11.95 -3.79 15.21
CA VAL A 172 11.75 -2.45 14.64
C VAL A 172 10.41 -2.35 13.92
N ALA A 173 10.04 -3.35 13.12
CA ALA A 173 8.73 -3.36 12.44
C ALA A 173 7.55 -3.40 13.44
N VAL A 174 7.65 -4.19 14.51
CA VAL A 174 6.66 -4.21 15.59
C VAL A 174 6.56 -2.84 16.25
N GLY A 175 7.69 -2.21 16.59
CA GLY A 175 7.72 -0.87 17.16
C GLY A 175 7.05 0.18 16.27
N LEU A 176 7.30 0.13 14.96
CA LEU A 176 6.64 1.01 13.99
C LEU A 176 5.12 0.77 13.91
N LEU A 177 4.68 -0.48 13.96
CA LEU A 177 3.25 -0.82 13.98
C LEU A 177 2.56 -0.32 15.26
N VAL A 178 3.19 -0.52 16.42
CA VAL A 178 2.69 0.00 17.70
C VAL A 178 2.60 1.53 17.65
N GLY A 179 3.64 2.20 17.15
CA GLY A 179 3.63 3.65 16.96
C GLY A 179 2.51 4.12 16.05
N TYR A 180 2.27 3.44 14.93
CA TYR A 180 1.13 3.71 14.04
C TYR A 180 -0.20 3.59 14.76
N VAL A 181 -0.43 2.50 15.51
CA VAL A 181 -1.69 2.30 16.27
C VAL A 181 -1.91 3.41 17.28
N LEU A 182 -0.87 3.84 18.02
CA LEU A 182 -0.98 4.94 18.98
C LEU A 182 -1.35 6.27 18.29
N ILE A 183 -0.75 6.56 17.13
CA ILE A 183 -1.07 7.76 16.35
C ILE A 183 -2.52 7.69 15.84
N ALA A 184 -2.93 6.56 15.27
CA ALA A 184 -4.28 6.36 14.77
C ALA A 184 -5.33 6.53 15.88
N LEU A 185 -5.10 5.95 17.07
CA LEU A 185 -5.96 6.17 18.23
C LEU A 185 -6.06 7.67 18.59
N GLY A 186 -4.94 8.39 18.56
CA GLY A 186 -4.91 9.83 18.76
C GLY A 186 -5.81 10.58 17.77
N ILE A 187 -5.69 10.27 16.46
CA ILE A 187 -6.52 10.85 15.40
C ILE A 187 -8.02 10.70 15.73
N PHE A 188 -8.47 9.48 16.02
CA PHE A 188 -9.88 9.21 16.34
C PHE A 188 -10.37 9.90 17.62
N THR A 189 -9.49 10.11 18.61
CA THR A 189 -9.87 10.78 19.86
C THR A 189 -9.90 12.31 19.78
N PHE A 190 -9.03 12.92 18.99
CA PHE A 190 -8.82 14.37 19.00
C PHE A 190 -9.38 15.10 17.76
N ILE A 191 -9.71 14.40 16.69
CA ILE A 191 -10.26 15.01 15.47
C ILE A 191 -11.79 14.93 15.51
N PRO A 192 -12.50 16.07 15.66
CA PRO A 192 -13.95 16.08 15.61
C PRO A 192 -14.44 15.73 14.20
N THR A 193 -15.43 14.83 14.10
CA THR A 193 -16.00 14.43 12.81
C THR A 193 -16.90 15.56 12.26
N PHE A 194 -16.88 15.78 10.94
CA PHE A 194 -17.77 16.77 10.33
C PHE A 194 -19.27 16.42 10.54
N ASN A 195 -19.61 15.13 10.60
CA ASN A 195 -20.98 14.67 10.74
C ASN A 195 -21.60 15.00 12.10
N ASP A 196 -20.83 14.95 13.19
CA ASP A 196 -21.34 15.22 14.56
C ASP A 196 -21.93 16.64 14.67
N HIS A 197 -21.27 17.61 14.03
CA HIS A 197 -21.75 18.99 13.97
C HIS A 197 -23.01 19.17 13.10
N SER A 198 -23.26 18.28 12.14
CA SER A 198 -24.45 18.34 11.29
C SER A 198 -25.68 17.74 11.98
N GLU A 199 -25.50 16.61 12.68
CA GLU A 199 -26.58 15.96 13.44
C GLU A 199 -27.03 16.81 14.62
N THR A 200 -26.10 17.35 15.40
CA THR A 200 -26.43 18.26 16.52
C THR A 200 -27.23 19.47 16.06
N LYS A 201 -26.82 20.13 14.96
CA LYS A 201 -27.59 21.24 14.37
C LYS A 201 -28.99 20.81 13.91
N ASN A 202 -29.13 19.63 13.30
CA ASN A 202 -30.43 19.12 12.84
C ASN A 202 -31.36 18.84 14.03
N VAL A 203 -30.85 18.23 15.10
CA VAL A 203 -31.61 17.95 16.34
C VAL A 203 -32.05 19.25 17.01
N ASP A 204 -31.14 20.21 17.19
CA ASP A 204 -31.47 21.51 17.79
C ASP A 204 -32.54 22.25 16.98
N SER A 205 -32.43 22.22 15.65
CA SER A 205 -33.42 22.82 14.75
C SER A 205 -34.80 22.16 14.87
N ALA A 206 -34.85 20.83 15.01
CA ALA A 206 -36.08 20.07 15.21
C ALA A 206 -36.74 20.38 16.57
N ILE A 207 -35.94 20.44 17.65
CA ILE A 207 -36.41 20.82 18.99
C ILE A 207 -37.02 22.22 18.95
N GLN A 208 -36.36 23.17 18.28
CA GLN A 208 -36.83 24.55 18.20
C GLN A 208 -38.12 24.69 17.39
N GLN A 209 -38.31 23.88 16.34
CA GLN A 209 -39.58 23.80 15.61
C GLN A 209 -40.72 23.24 16.47
N ILE A 210 -40.48 22.16 17.23
CA ILE A 210 -41.47 21.57 18.14
C ILE A 210 -41.88 22.58 19.21
N ALA A 211 -40.91 23.24 19.86
CA ALA A 211 -41.16 24.25 20.89
C ALA A 211 -42.00 25.43 20.35
N THR A 212 -41.70 25.89 19.14
CA THR A 212 -42.45 26.98 18.48
C THR A 212 -43.89 26.55 18.17
N THR A 213 -44.08 25.29 17.77
CA THR A 213 -45.40 24.73 17.43
C THR A 213 -46.30 24.61 18.66
N GLU A 214 -45.77 24.09 19.76
CA GLU A 214 -46.50 24.01 21.04
C GLU A 214 -46.85 25.40 21.58
N LYS A 215 -45.92 26.36 21.51
CA LYS A 215 -46.18 27.75 21.89
C LYS A 215 -47.33 28.36 21.08
N ASN A 216 -47.35 28.18 19.76
CA ASN A 216 -48.40 28.70 18.90
C ASN A 216 -49.76 28.06 19.20
N LYS A 217 -49.80 26.76 19.51
CA LYS A 217 -51.01 26.03 19.90
C LYS A 217 -51.61 26.57 21.22
N LEU A 218 -50.76 26.85 22.21
CA LEU A 218 -51.14 27.49 23.47
C LEU A 218 -51.71 28.89 23.26
N ILE A 219 -51.06 29.71 22.43
CA ILE A 219 -51.53 31.07 22.10
C ILE A 219 -52.91 31.01 21.41
N LEU A 220 -53.12 30.07 20.48
CA LEU A 220 -54.40 29.92 19.79
C LEU A 220 -55.52 29.52 20.77
N LYS A 221 -55.27 28.55 21.66
CA LYS A 221 -56.22 28.16 22.72
C LYS A 221 -56.58 29.35 23.61
N LEU A 222 -55.60 30.15 24.02
CA LEU A 222 -55.82 31.33 24.85
C LEU A 222 -56.67 32.39 24.11
N LYS A 223 -56.38 32.65 22.84
CA LYS A 223 -57.16 33.59 22.00
C LYS A 223 -58.62 33.13 21.87
N LEU A 224 -58.86 31.84 21.64
CA LEU A 224 -60.21 31.28 21.56
C LEU A 224 -60.96 31.40 22.90
N LEU A 225 -60.30 31.14 24.03
CA LEU A 225 -60.87 31.35 25.37
C LEU A 225 -61.25 32.81 25.63
N ILE A 226 -60.38 33.76 25.23
CA ILE A 226 -60.64 35.20 25.38
C ILE A 226 -61.83 35.63 24.50
N LEU A 227 -61.90 35.16 23.26
CA LEU A 227 -63.00 35.44 22.34
C LEU A 227 -64.32 34.88 22.88
N SER A 228 -64.35 33.62 23.31
CA SER A 228 -65.52 32.99 23.95
C SER A 228 -66.02 33.80 25.15
N LYS A 229 -65.12 34.22 26.05
CA LYS A 229 -65.47 35.07 27.20
C LYS A 229 -66.02 36.43 26.79
N ARG A 230 -65.50 37.07 25.73
CA ARG A 230 -66.02 38.34 25.21
C ARG A 230 -67.41 38.19 24.61
N THR A 231 -67.66 37.14 23.84
CA THR A 231 -68.97 36.86 23.25
C THR A 231 -70.02 36.61 24.33
N CYS A 232 -69.71 35.79 25.35
CA CYS A 232 -70.60 35.60 26.52
C CYS A 232 -70.90 36.91 27.26
N ARG A 233 -69.90 37.80 27.42
CA ARG A 233 -70.09 39.09 28.08
C ARG A 233 -71.00 40.04 27.27
N HIS A 234 -70.87 40.06 25.94
CA HIS A 234 -71.75 40.85 25.08
C HIS A 234 -73.20 40.34 25.04
N LEU A 235 -73.40 39.01 25.06
CA LEU A 235 -74.75 38.43 25.17
C LEU A 235 -75.44 38.78 26.50
N LYS A 236 -74.67 38.85 27.59
CA LYS A 236 -75.21 39.16 28.93
C LYS A 236 -75.59 40.63 29.15
N MET A 237 -75.17 41.55 28.26
CA MET A 237 -75.54 42.98 28.32
C MET A 237 -76.73 43.34 27.42
N LYS A 238 -77.25 42.39 26.62
CA LYS A 238 -78.38 42.60 25.70
C LYS A 238 -79.70 41.98 26.19
N ILE A 239 -79.72 41.46 27.43
CA ILE A 239 -80.90 40.96 28.15
C ILE A 239 -81.10 41.89 29.34
#